data_AF-A0A8H9JTH6-F1
#
_entry.id   AF-A0A8H9JTH6-F1
#
_cell.length_a   1.000
_cell.length_b   1.000
_cell.length_c   1.000
_cell.angle_alpha   90.00
_cell.angle_beta   90.00
_cell.angle_gamma   90.00
#
_symmetry.space_group_name_H-M   'P 1'
#
loop_
_entity.id
_entity.type
_entity.pdbx_description
1 polymer ?
#
loop_
_entity_poly.entity_id
_entity_poly.type
_entity_poly.pdbx_seq_one_letter_code
_entity_poly.pdbx_strand_id
1 'polypeptide(L)'
;MLSFIKTLVWCACFLEFIFAFYTLKALGDAINLFPVISLTAFVMLAHCLCCIILTRSLTINNKIIFLFISGILLLGANLIEDLYINPIPGALYILAGVIATIYDRKIDASQN
;
A
#
# COMPACT_ATOMS: atom_id res chain seq x y z
N MET A 1 7.33 11.05 -15.05
CA MET A 1 6.11 10.24 -14.83
C MET A 1 6.40 8.95 -14.05
N LEU A 2 7.34 8.11 -14.47
CA LEU A 2 7.80 6.95 -13.68
C LEU A 2 8.34 7.34 -12.28
N SER A 3 9.02 8.49 -12.18
CA SER A 3 9.43 9.07 -10.89
C SER A 3 8.24 9.36 -9.97
N PHE A 4 7.12 9.84 -10.51
CA PHE A 4 5.92 10.18 -9.75
C PHE A 4 5.21 8.94 -9.18
N ILE A 5 5.08 7.87 -9.97
CA ILE A 5 4.53 6.58 -9.51
C ILE A 5 5.37 6.03 -8.34
N LYS A 6 6.71 6.08 -8.47
CA LYS A 6 7.61 5.70 -7.38
C LYS A 6 7.37 6.55 -6.14
N THR A 7 7.28 7.87 -6.27
CA THR A 7 7.00 8.77 -5.15
C THR A 7 5.69 8.42 -4.44
N LEU A 8 4.60 8.15 -5.17
CA LEU A 8 3.31 7.75 -4.58
C LEU A 8 3.43 6.46 -3.76
N VAL A 9 4.10 5.44 -4.31
CA VAL A 9 4.34 4.16 -3.62
C VAL A 9 5.19 4.38 -2.37
N TRP A 10 6.25 5.20 -2.44
CA TRP A 10 7.07 5.53 -1.29
C TRP A 10 6.29 6.30 -0.21
N CYS A 11 5.42 7.23 -0.59
CA CYS A 11 4.54 7.93 0.35
C CYS A 11 3.57 6.97 1.03
N ALA A 12 2.96 6.03 0.28
CA ALA A 12 2.09 5.01 0.85
C ALA A 12 2.85 4.12 1.86
N CYS A 13 4.01 3.61 1.48
CA CYS A 13 4.89 2.82 2.34
C CYS A 13 5.33 3.57 3.62
N PHE A 14 5.63 4.87 3.51
CA PHE A 14 6.00 5.70 4.66
C PHE A 14 4.83 5.92 5.62
N LEU A 15 3.63 6.15 5.09
CA LEU A 15 2.42 6.28 5.90
C LEU A 15 2.03 4.96 6.57
N GLU A 16 2.19 3.82 5.89
CA GLU A 16 2.04 2.49 6.50
C GLU A 16 2.98 2.30 7.68
N PHE A 17 4.25 2.70 7.52
CA PHE A 17 5.23 2.64 8.58
C PHE A 17 4.82 3.51 9.78
N ILE A 18 4.51 4.80 9.57
CA ILE A 18 4.06 5.69 10.66
C ILE A 18 2.84 5.11 11.37
N PHE A 19 1.86 4.63 10.61
CA PHE A 19 0.61 4.10 11.17
C PHE A 19 0.87 2.83 12.00
N ALA A 20 1.74 1.92 11.53
CA ALA A 20 2.12 0.75 12.30
C ALA A 20 2.74 1.11 13.66
N PHE A 21 3.64 2.11 13.71
CA PHE A 21 4.23 2.56 14.98
C PHE A 21 3.23 3.28 15.90
N TYR A 22 2.34 4.09 15.33
CA TYR A 22 1.28 4.74 16.11
C TYR A 22 0.33 3.70 16.73
N THR A 23 -0.02 2.69 15.94
CA THR A 23 -0.86 1.56 16.33
C THR A 23 -0.22 0.74 17.45
N LEU A 24 1.09 0.50 17.38
CA LEU A 24 1.88 -0.11 18.46
C LEU A 24 2.00 0.77 19.72
N LYS A 25 2.01 2.10 19.57
CA LYS A 25 2.09 3.03 20.72
C LYS A 25 0.78 3.14 21.47
N ALA A 26 -0.37 3.16 20.78
CA ALA A 26 -1.71 3.15 21.38
C ALA A 26 -2.02 1.86 22.17
N LEU A 27 -1.19 0.84 21.97
CA LEU A 27 -1.29 -0.51 22.50
C LEU A 27 -0.85 -0.63 23.96
N GLY A 28 -0.09 0.36 24.48
CA GLY A 28 0.32 0.42 25.88
C GLY A 28 -0.85 0.43 26.87
N ASP A 29 -2.05 0.81 26.41
CA ASP A 29 -3.25 0.98 27.24
C ASP A 29 -4.28 -0.16 27.07
N ALA A 30 -4.11 -1.07 26.09
CA ALA A 30 -5.12 -2.07 25.70
C ALA A 30 -4.57 -3.51 25.59
N ILE A 31 -4.26 -4.11 26.75
CA ILE A 31 -3.62 -5.44 26.88
C ILE A 31 -4.41 -6.57 26.18
N ASN A 32 -5.75 -6.51 26.16
CA ASN A 32 -6.59 -7.57 25.58
C ASN A 32 -6.60 -7.61 24.04
N LEU A 33 -6.19 -6.52 23.38
CA LEU A 33 -6.12 -6.41 21.91
C LEU A 33 -4.68 -6.57 21.38
N PHE A 34 -3.71 -6.80 22.27
CA PHE A 34 -2.28 -6.89 21.95
C PHE A 34 -1.93 -7.78 20.74
N PRO A 35 -2.44 -9.02 20.63
CA PRO A 35 -2.07 -9.90 19.51
C PRO A 35 -2.63 -9.41 18.16
N VAL A 36 -3.84 -8.86 18.11
CA VAL A 36 -4.47 -8.38 16.87
C VAL A 36 -3.80 -7.10 16.37
N ILE A 37 -3.50 -6.18 17.28
CA ILE A 37 -2.87 -4.90 16.95
C ILE A 37 -1.40 -5.12 16.52
N SER A 38 -0.67 -6.01 17.22
CA SER A 38 0.70 -6.36 16.85
C SER A 38 0.78 -7.10 15.51
N LEU A 39 -0.19 -7.98 15.23
CA LEU A 39 -0.30 -8.65 13.93
C LEU A 39 -0.56 -7.64 12.80
N THR A 40 -1.46 -6.68 13.02
CA THR A 40 -1.78 -5.64 12.04
C THR A 40 -0.54 -4.79 11.71
N ALA A 41 0.19 -4.34 12.74
CA ALA A 41 1.43 -3.58 12.55
C ALA A 41 2.51 -4.39 11.80
N PHE A 42 2.67 -5.68 12.12
CA PHE A 42 3.61 -6.56 11.43
C PHE A 42 3.24 -6.75 9.94
N VAL A 43 1.96 -6.96 9.65
CA VAL A 43 1.47 -7.11 8.26
C VAL A 43 1.71 -5.83 7.46
N MET A 44 1.50 -4.65 8.05
CA MET A 44 1.79 -3.37 7.38
C MET A 44 3.29 -3.20 7.09
N LEU A 45 4.17 -3.56 8.03
CA LEU A 45 5.62 -3.51 7.80
C LEU A 45 6.06 -4.51 6.72
N ALA A 46 5.52 -5.72 6.73
CA ALA A 46 5.79 -6.73 5.71
C ALA A 46 5.30 -6.28 4.33
N HIS A 47 4.11 -5.66 4.26
CA HIS A 47 3.55 -5.11 3.03
C HIS A 47 4.43 -3.99 2.45
N CYS A 48 4.93 -3.10 3.30
CA CYS A 48 5.87 -2.04 2.94
C CYS A 48 7.17 -2.61 2.32
N LEU A 49 7.77 -3.63 2.96
CA LEU A 49 8.94 -4.34 2.45
C LEU A 49 8.67 -5.03 1.10
N CYS A 50 7.55 -5.75 0.98
CA CYS A 50 7.13 -6.37 -0.27
C CYS A 50 6.94 -5.33 -1.38
N CYS A 51 6.31 -4.19 -1.09
CA CYS A 51 6.15 -3.12 -2.06
C CYS A 51 7.50 -2.61 -2.58
N ILE A 52 8.48 -2.36 -1.70
CA ILE A 52 9.81 -1.87 -2.09
C ILE A 52 10.56 -2.88 -2.97
N ILE A 53 10.47 -4.17 -2.66
CA ILE A 53 11.17 -5.24 -3.40
C ILE A 53 10.47 -5.51 -4.75
N LEU A 54 9.16 -5.73 -4.73
CA LEU A 54 8.41 -6.19 -5.89
C LEU A 54 8.20 -5.11 -6.94
N THR A 55 8.02 -3.84 -6.54
CA THR A 55 7.91 -2.75 -7.52
C THR A 55 9.21 -2.51 -8.30
N ARG A 56 10.35 -3.03 -7.84
CA ARG A 56 11.62 -3.01 -8.59
C ARG A 56 11.71 -4.13 -9.61
N SER A 57 11.27 -5.35 -9.27
CA SER A 57 11.52 -6.56 -10.05
C SER A 57 10.40 -6.98 -11.01
N LEU A 58 9.16 -6.60 -10.75
CA LEU A 58 8.02 -7.03 -11.56
C LEU A 58 8.02 -6.42 -12.97
N THR A 59 7.30 -7.04 -13.91
CA THR A 59 6.96 -6.44 -15.21
C THR A 59 5.91 -5.34 -15.02
N ILE A 60 5.72 -4.45 -16.01
CA ILE A 60 4.79 -3.31 -15.89
C ILE A 60 3.36 -3.77 -15.56
N ASN A 61 2.83 -4.76 -16.28
CA ASN A 61 1.50 -5.33 -16.03
C ASN A 61 1.37 -5.92 -14.63
N ASN A 62 2.37 -6.68 -14.17
CA ASN A 62 2.34 -7.26 -12.83
C ASN A 62 2.45 -6.19 -11.73
N LYS A 63 3.17 -5.08 -11.98
CA LYS A 63 3.20 -3.93 -11.05
C LYS A 63 1.83 -3.27 -10.95
N ILE A 64 1.14 -3.06 -12.06
CA ILE A 64 -0.18 -2.45 -12.08
C ILE A 64 -1.16 -3.29 -11.26
N ILE A 65 -1.21 -4.60 -11.52
CA ILE A 65 -2.07 -5.54 -10.79
C ILE A 65 -1.73 -5.53 -9.29
N PHE A 66 -0.44 -5.59 -8.95
CA PHE A 66 0.02 -5.54 -7.57
C PHE A 66 -0.43 -4.26 -6.86
N LEU A 67 -0.29 -3.08 -7.49
CA LEU A 67 -0.71 -1.80 -6.91
C LEU A 67 -2.22 -1.76 -6.63
N PHE A 68 -3.06 -2.27 -7.54
CA PHE A 68 -4.50 -2.33 -7.30
C PHE A 68 -4.85 -3.29 -6.16
N ILE A 69 -4.24 -4.48 -6.12
CA ILE A 69 -4.49 -5.46 -5.05
C ILE A 69 -4.08 -4.89 -3.69
N SER A 70 -2.88 -4.30 -3.59
CA SER A 70 -2.41 -3.62 -2.37
C SER A 70 -3.40 -2.54 -1.91
N GLY A 71 -3.84 -1.68 -2.83
CA GLY A 71 -4.78 -0.61 -2.52
C GLY A 71 -6.13 -1.12 -2.02
N ILE A 72 -6.69 -2.14 -2.67
CA ILE A 72 -7.97 -2.75 -2.29
C ILE A 72 -7.86 -3.45 -0.93
N LEU A 73 -6.77 -4.18 -0.65
CA LEU A 73 -6.58 -4.85 0.63
C LEU A 73 -6.53 -3.86 1.80
N LEU A 74 -5.80 -2.74 1.64
CA LEU A 74 -5.69 -1.70 2.66
C LEU A 74 -7.02 -0.96 2.90
N LEU A 75 -7.78 -0.69 1.85
CA LEU A 75 -9.10 -0.08 1.99
C LEU A 75 -10.12 -1.06 2.55
N GLY A 76 -10.08 -2.32 2.11
CA GLY A 76 -10.99 -3.39 2.52
C GLY A 76 -10.86 -3.75 4.00
N ALA A 77 -9.70 -3.54 4.61
CA ALA A 77 -9.54 -3.71 6.05
C ALA A 77 -10.48 -2.80 6.88
N ASN A 78 -10.88 -1.64 6.35
CA ASN A 78 -11.86 -0.75 6.99
C ASN A 78 -13.31 -1.25 6.88
N LEU A 79 -13.57 -2.33 6.16
CA LEU A 79 -14.89 -2.96 6.11
C LEU A 79 -15.13 -3.91 7.29
N ILE A 80 -14.10 -4.19 8.09
CA ILE A 80 -14.19 -5.04 9.28
C ILE A 80 -14.59 -4.15 10.46
N GLU A 81 -15.72 -4.47 11.11
CA GLU A 81 -16.15 -3.77 12.33
C GLU A 81 -15.03 -3.79 13.38
N ASP A 82 -14.84 -2.67 14.08
CA ASP A 82 -13.81 -2.42 15.09
C ASP A 82 -12.34 -2.31 14.60
N LEU A 83 -12.08 -2.41 13.28
CA LEU A 83 -10.75 -2.20 12.72
C LEU A 83 -10.69 -0.92 11.87
N TYR A 84 -10.01 0.10 12.37
CA TYR A 84 -9.72 1.31 11.61
C TYR A 84 -8.27 1.30 11.12
N ILE A 85 -8.09 1.29 9.80
CA ILE A 85 -6.80 1.49 9.14
C ILE A 85 -6.89 2.78 8.33
N ASN A 86 -5.88 3.66 8.44
CA ASN A 86 -5.85 4.87 7.63
C ASN A 86 -6.05 4.52 6.13
N PRO A 87 -7.08 5.07 5.44
CA PRO A 87 -7.36 4.72 4.05
C PRO A 87 -6.39 5.36 3.05
N ILE A 88 -5.60 6.35 3.48
CA ILE A 88 -4.72 7.13 2.59
C ILE A 88 -3.68 6.25 1.87
N PRO A 89 -2.93 5.34 2.53
CA PRO A 89 -2.02 4.44 1.83
C PRO A 89 -2.71 3.63 0.73
N GLY A 90 -3.89 3.07 1.01
CA GLY A 90 -4.66 2.30 0.04
C GLY A 90 -5.05 3.13 -1.19
N ALA A 91 -5.53 4.36 -0.98
CA ALA A 91 -5.86 5.28 -2.06
C ALA A 91 -4.63 5.67 -2.92
N LEU A 92 -3.46 5.86 -2.29
CA LEU A 92 -2.22 6.17 -3.00
C LEU A 92 -1.76 5.01 -3.90
N TYR A 93 -1.91 3.75 -3.47
CA TYR A 93 -1.62 2.60 -4.33
C TYR A 93 -2.56 2.51 -5.54
N ILE A 94 -3.86 2.74 -5.35
CA ILE A 94 -4.82 2.77 -6.46
C ILE A 94 -4.46 3.88 -7.46
N LEU A 95 -4.17 5.08 -6.96
CA LEU A 95 -3.77 6.21 -7.81
C LEU A 95 -2.50 5.90 -8.60
N ALA A 96 -1.51 5.28 -7.96
CA ALA A 96 -0.28 4.85 -8.62
C ALA A 96 -0.57 3.81 -9.73
N GLY A 97 -1.47 2.85 -9.48
CA GLY A 97 -1.91 1.86 -10.47
C GLY A 97 -2.63 2.46 -11.68
N VAL A 98 -3.53 3.43 -11.45
CA VAL A 98 -4.22 4.18 -12.52
C VAL A 98 -3.22 4.92 -13.40
N ILE A 99 -2.28 5.65 -12.81
CA ILE A 99 -1.28 6.41 -13.56
C ILE A 99 -0.36 5.48 -14.35
N ALA A 100 0.03 4.34 -13.76
CA ALA A 100 0.83 3.33 -14.44
C ALA A 100 0.10 2.75 -15.66
N THR A 101 -1.21 2.47 -15.54
CA THR A 101 -2.05 1.97 -16.64
C THR A 101 -2.17 2.98 -17.79
N ILE A 102 -2.39 4.26 -17.47
CA ILE A 102 -2.47 5.33 -18.48
C ILE A 102 -1.14 5.45 -19.23
N TYR A 103 -0.02 5.31 -18.52
CA TYR A 103 1.31 5.42 -19.11
C TYR A 103 1.64 4.25 -20.04
N ASP A 104 1.34 3.02 -19.62
CA ASP A 104 1.54 1.81 -20.41
C ASP A 104 0.79 1.89 -21.75
N ARG A 105 -0.50 2.26 -21.71
CA ARG A 105 -1.32 2.48 -22.91
C ARG A 105 -0.76 3.56 -23.86
N LYS A 106 -0.14 4.62 -23.32
CA LYS A 106 0.48 5.66 -24.15
C LYS A 106 1.74 5.17 -24.85
N ILE A 107 2.51 4.28 -24.22
CA ILE A 107 3.69 3.68 -24.85
C ILE A 107 3.24 2.78 -26.01
N ASP A 108 2.28 1.88 -25.76
CA ASP A 108 1.76 0.98 -26.79
C ASP A 108 1.21 1.73 -28.01
N ALA A 109 0.49 2.83 -27.78
CA ALA A 109 -0.04 3.68 -28.85
C ALA A 109 1.03 4.49 -29.61
N SER A 110 2.23 4.65 -29.04
CA SER A 110 3.35 5.34 -29.72
C SER A 110 4.24 4.41 -30.55
N GLN A 111 4.06 3.10 -30.40
CA GLN A 111 4.83 2.06 -31.10
C GLN A 111 4.07 1.44 -32.29
N ASN A 112 2.78 1.78 -32.44
CA ASN A 112 1.92 1.42 -33.59
C ASN A 112 1.70 2.64 -34.49
#